data_AF-A0A535RGM3-F1
#
_entry.id   AF-A0A535RGM3-F1
#
_cell.length_a   1.000
_cell.length_b   1.000
_cell.length_c   1.000
_cell.angle_alpha   90.00
_cell.angle_beta   90.00
_cell.angle_gamma   90.00
#
_symmetry.space_group_name_H-M   'P 1'
#
loop_
_entity.id
_entity.type
_entity.pdbx_description
1 polymer ?
#
loop_
_entity_poly.entity_id
_entity_poly.type
_entity_poly.pdbx_seq_one_letter_code
_entity_poly.pdbx_strand_id
1 'polypeptide(L)'
;MKVEEARRKIEEGRSLNAFISLTDETGDGPVVAVKDLVDVRGTVTTAGSVLLPSEPASTDAVLIGELRRHGCVMVGKTNLHEWAFGITSNNPHHGPVRNPADPDRIPGGSSGGSAAAVVAGMCDWAVGSDTGGSIRIPAGLCGCVGIKPTLGMVSTEGVFPLSRSLDTMGPLAPDVRTAARALEMMSGLGGLVPGELRGSYSVAMPAGWFDDLDEETSRAWGQVAHNLRPIDFPGWKELGEPGSVILYAEAAQLHRERVGSHPEKFGKDVLANLQRGLEVTAADYLQALEDRERLSDQVEEALAGVDAILVPATPRVAPRIDDSEGVRPVVTRFTRPFNVTGQPVVTIPAPVAGLPVGIQVVGRFGEDALVAEVAAWLEETWKARRSG
;
A
#
# COMPACT_ATOMS: atom_id res chain seq x y z
N MET A 1 2.00 1.83 -22.16
CA MET A 1 3.34 1.87 -22.83
C MET A 1 3.59 0.55 -23.54
N LYS A 2 4.64 0.40 -24.38
CA LYS A 2 5.01 -0.93 -24.92
C LYS A 2 5.85 -1.74 -23.92
N VAL A 3 5.72 -3.07 -23.89
CA VAL A 3 6.46 -3.91 -22.93
C VAL A 3 7.99 -3.87 -23.16
N GLU A 4 8.44 -3.69 -24.40
CA GLU A 4 9.87 -3.53 -24.71
C GLU A 4 10.42 -2.20 -24.19
N GLU A 5 9.61 -1.14 -24.22
CA GLU A 5 9.97 0.14 -23.62
C GLU A 5 10.09 0.01 -22.10
N ALA A 6 9.15 -0.71 -21.47
CA ALA A 6 9.17 -1.00 -20.05
C ALA A 6 10.44 -1.77 -19.66
N ARG A 7 10.74 -2.87 -20.35
CA ARG A 7 11.97 -3.66 -20.12
C ARG A 7 13.24 -2.83 -20.26
N ARG A 8 13.31 -1.92 -21.25
CA ARG A 8 14.45 -1.00 -21.39
C ARG A 8 14.58 -0.07 -20.17
N LYS A 9 13.48 0.53 -19.72
CA LYS A 9 13.49 1.40 -18.53
C LYS A 9 13.84 0.65 -17.24
N ILE A 10 13.45 -0.63 -17.14
CA ILE A 10 13.84 -1.49 -16.03
C ILE A 10 15.36 -1.68 -16.00
N GLU A 11 15.98 -1.96 -17.15
CA GLU A 11 17.44 -2.10 -17.24
C GLU A 11 18.15 -0.77 -16.95
N GLU A 12 17.67 0.33 -17.52
CA GLU A 12 18.21 1.68 -17.26
C GLU A 12 18.14 2.06 -15.77
N GLY A 13 17.04 1.69 -15.09
CA GLY A 13 16.81 1.95 -13.68
C GLY A 13 17.14 0.79 -12.74
N ARG A 14 17.96 -0.17 -13.16
CA ARG A 14 18.31 -1.38 -12.38
C ARG A 14 18.85 -1.06 -10.97
N SER A 15 19.47 0.10 -10.79
CA SER A 15 19.99 0.55 -9.49
C SER A 15 18.89 0.78 -8.45
N LEU A 16 17.64 0.98 -8.86
CA LEU A 16 16.49 1.08 -7.95
C LEU A 16 16.12 -0.26 -7.33
N ASN A 17 16.56 -1.38 -7.93
CA ASN A 17 16.27 -2.73 -7.48
C ASN A 17 14.77 -3.01 -7.32
N ALA A 18 13.95 -2.47 -8.24
CA ALA A 18 12.49 -2.54 -8.18
C ALA A 18 11.92 -3.92 -8.52
N PHE A 19 12.67 -4.79 -9.19
CA PHE A 19 12.24 -6.10 -9.68
C PHE A 19 13.12 -7.23 -9.14
N ILE A 20 12.49 -8.35 -8.78
CA ILE A 20 13.16 -9.63 -8.47
C ILE A 20 13.31 -10.46 -9.74
N SER A 21 12.29 -10.48 -10.60
CA SER A 21 12.31 -11.21 -11.86
C SER A 21 11.46 -10.51 -12.92
N LEU A 22 11.72 -10.84 -14.19
CA LEU A 22 10.94 -10.38 -15.34
C LEU A 22 10.23 -11.57 -15.99
N THR A 23 9.11 -11.29 -16.66
CA THR A 23 8.43 -12.29 -17.47
C THR A 23 8.85 -12.17 -18.94
N ASP A 24 8.55 -13.21 -19.72
CA ASP A 24 8.64 -13.19 -21.18
C ASP A 24 7.31 -12.80 -21.86
N GLU A 25 6.36 -12.23 -21.12
CA GLU A 25 5.05 -11.87 -21.69
C GLU A 25 5.18 -10.79 -22.77
N THR A 26 4.28 -10.87 -23.77
CA THR A 26 4.20 -9.94 -24.89
C THR A 26 2.75 -9.50 -25.10
N GLY A 27 2.54 -8.28 -25.56
CA GLY A 27 1.22 -7.76 -25.90
C GLY A 27 1.20 -6.23 -25.98
N ASP A 28 0.07 -5.69 -26.43
CA ASP A 28 -0.11 -4.25 -26.65
C ASP A 28 -1.00 -3.57 -25.59
N GLY A 29 -1.45 -4.30 -24.57
CA GLY A 29 -2.25 -3.75 -23.48
C GLY A 29 -1.41 -3.08 -22.39
N PRO A 30 -2.06 -2.60 -21.30
CA PRO A 30 -1.35 -1.96 -20.20
C PRO A 30 -0.26 -2.85 -19.62
N VAL A 31 0.93 -2.29 -19.42
CA VAL A 31 2.08 -2.98 -18.84
C VAL A 31 2.01 -2.88 -17.32
N VAL A 32 1.96 -4.02 -16.64
CA VAL A 32 1.71 -4.11 -15.20
C VAL A 32 2.88 -4.76 -14.48
N ALA A 33 3.41 -4.09 -13.46
CA ALA A 33 4.36 -4.71 -12.54
C ALA A 33 3.61 -5.37 -11.37
N VAL A 34 4.03 -6.56 -10.93
CA VAL A 34 3.26 -7.35 -9.96
C VAL A 34 4.09 -7.65 -8.72
N LYS A 35 3.62 -7.29 -7.54
CA LYS A 35 4.32 -7.63 -6.29
C LYS A 35 4.59 -9.13 -6.17
N ASP A 36 5.81 -9.50 -5.78
CA ASP A 36 6.30 -10.89 -5.80
C ASP A 36 5.65 -11.87 -4.80
N LEU A 37 4.58 -11.46 -4.13
CA LEU A 37 3.70 -12.33 -3.34
C LEU A 37 2.44 -12.78 -4.10
N VAL A 38 2.26 -12.33 -5.34
CA VAL A 38 1.11 -12.70 -6.19
C VAL A 38 1.54 -13.74 -7.21
N ASP A 39 0.81 -14.84 -7.28
CA ASP A 39 1.05 -15.88 -8.28
C ASP A 39 0.74 -15.37 -9.69
N VAL A 40 1.73 -15.50 -10.57
CA VAL A 40 1.62 -15.28 -12.01
C VAL A 40 2.13 -16.56 -12.66
N ARG A 41 1.29 -17.22 -13.46
CA ARG A 41 1.60 -18.51 -14.06
C ARG A 41 2.92 -18.44 -14.83
N GLY A 42 3.81 -19.40 -14.57
CA GLY A 42 5.12 -19.47 -15.21
C GLY A 42 6.19 -18.58 -14.56
N THR A 43 5.87 -17.89 -13.45
CA THR A 43 6.86 -17.17 -12.63
C THR A 43 6.97 -17.79 -11.24
N VAL A 44 8.14 -17.70 -10.63
CA VAL A 44 8.32 -18.06 -9.21
C VAL A 44 7.72 -16.96 -8.33
N THR A 45 7.06 -17.35 -7.24
CA THR A 45 6.57 -16.45 -6.19
C THR A 45 7.43 -16.66 -4.96
N THR A 46 8.29 -15.70 -4.62
CA THR A 46 9.20 -15.85 -3.46
C THR A 46 8.67 -15.18 -2.20
N ALA A 47 7.68 -14.29 -2.33
CA ALA A 47 7.23 -13.39 -1.27
C ALA A 47 8.41 -12.61 -0.63
N GLY A 48 9.46 -12.36 -1.41
CA GLY A 48 10.69 -11.68 -0.98
C GLY A 48 11.56 -12.53 -0.05
N SER A 49 11.37 -13.85 -0.03
CA SER A 49 12.03 -14.78 0.88
C SER A 49 12.82 -15.84 0.12
N VAL A 50 13.62 -16.62 0.86
CA VAL A 50 14.38 -17.77 0.32
C VAL A 50 13.81 -19.13 0.75
N LEU A 51 12.60 -19.14 1.32
CA LEU A 51 11.99 -20.33 1.94
C LEU A 51 10.83 -20.92 1.15
N LEU A 52 10.26 -20.18 0.19
CA LEU A 52 9.26 -20.72 -0.71
C LEU A 52 9.89 -21.61 -1.79
N PRO A 53 9.14 -22.57 -2.36
CA PRO A 53 9.61 -23.34 -3.50
C PRO A 53 10.06 -22.43 -4.64
N SER A 54 11.15 -22.81 -5.31
CA SER A 54 11.65 -22.15 -6.51
C SER A 54 10.91 -22.56 -7.78
N GLU A 55 9.83 -23.32 -7.65
CA GLU A 55 9.04 -23.79 -8.79
C GLU A 55 8.09 -22.67 -9.27
N PRO A 56 7.95 -22.47 -10.59
CA PRO A 56 6.99 -21.52 -11.11
C PRO A 56 5.54 -21.87 -10.74
N ALA A 57 4.72 -20.86 -10.46
CA ALA A 57 3.30 -21.03 -10.21
C ALA A 57 2.60 -21.69 -11.43
N SER A 58 1.78 -22.70 -11.17
CA SER A 58 1.04 -23.44 -12.21
C SER A 58 -0.22 -22.70 -12.67
N THR A 59 -0.75 -21.80 -11.85
CA THR A 59 -1.95 -21.00 -12.11
C THR A 59 -1.71 -19.53 -11.77
N ASP A 60 -2.46 -18.65 -12.43
CA ASP A 60 -2.51 -17.24 -12.05
C ASP A 60 -3.33 -17.07 -10.77
N ALA A 61 -2.99 -16.07 -9.95
CA ALA A 61 -3.90 -15.55 -8.93
C ALA A 61 -5.19 -15.02 -9.57
N VAL A 62 -6.30 -15.00 -8.83
CA VAL A 62 -7.60 -14.59 -9.38
C VAL A 62 -7.54 -13.18 -9.98
N LEU A 63 -6.92 -12.23 -9.28
CA LEU A 63 -6.75 -10.86 -9.78
C LEU A 63 -5.93 -10.82 -11.08
N ILE A 64 -4.92 -11.68 -11.23
CA ILE A 64 -4.10 -11.75 -12.45
C ILE A 64 -4.92 -12.30 -13.62
N GLY A 65 -5.80 -13.27 -13.36
CA GLY A 65 -6.78 -13.76 -14.34
C GLY A 65 -7.67 -12.64 -14.88
N GLU A 66 -8.18 -11.77 -14.01
CA GLU A 66 -8.98 -10.60 -14.42
C GLU A 66 -8.16 -9.59 -15.23
N LEU A 67 -6.92 -9.30 -14.82
CA LEU A 67 -6.04 -8.41 -15.59
C LEU A 67 -5.78 -8.93 -17.01
N ARG A 68 -5.61 -10.24 -17.18
CA ARG A 68 -5.46 -10.85 -18.51
C ARG A 68 -6.71 -10.70 -19.36
N ARG A 69 -7.92 -10.78 -18.78
CA ARG A 69 -9.18 -10.54 -19.51
C ARG A 69 -9.27 -9.12 -20.07
N HIS A 70 -8.61 -8.17 -19.40
CA HIS A 70 -8.47 -6.78 -19.86
C HIS A 70 -7.22 -6.54 -20.74
N GLY A 71 -6.52 -7.60 -21.15
CA GLY A 71 -5.37 -7.53 -22.05
C GLY A 71 -4.09 -7.00 -21.40
N CYS A 72 -4.03 -6.91 -20.07
CA CYS A 72 -2.81 -6.47 -19.38
C CYS A 72 -1.65 -7.44 -19.61
N VAL A 73 -0.43 -6.89 -19.65
CA VAL A 73 0.82 -7.63 -19.83
C VAL A 73 1.63 -7.50 -18.55
N MET A 74 1.88 -8.61 -17.85
CA MET A 74 2.66 -8.59 -16.62
C MET A 74 4.15 -8.54 -16.96
N VAL A 75 4.84 -7.44 -16.69
CA VAL A 75 6.27 -7.27 -17.07
C VAL A 75 7.24 -8.00 -16.15
N GLY A 76 6.87 -8.19 -14.89
CA GLY A 76 7.76 -8.80 -13.91
C GLY A 76 7.23 -8.77 -12.48
N LYS A 77 7.99 -9.42 -11.61
CA LYS A 77 7.74 -9.54 -10.17
C LYS A 77 8.52 -8.47 -9.41
N THR A 78 7.84 -7.55 -8.74
CA THR A 78 8.48 -6.43 -8.04
C THR A 78 9.02 -6.85 -6.68
N ASN A 79 10.16 -6.27 -6.34
CA ASN A 79 10.79 -6.46 -5.04
C ASN A 79 9.94 -5.83 -3.92
N LEU A 80 10.08 -6.38 -2.73
CA LEU A 80 9.23 -6.14 -1.58
C LEU A 80 9.99 -6.36 -0.27
N HIS A 81 9.43 -5.83 0.81
CA HIS A 81 9.87 -6.24 2.13
C HIS A 81 9.50 -7.71 2.38
N GLU A 82 10.43 -8.48 2.94
CA GLU A 82 10.29 -9.93 3.16
C GLU A 82 8.94 -10.30 3.81
N TRP A 83 8.22 -11.25 3.23
CA TRP A 83 6.90 -11.73 3.68
C TRP A 83 5.82 -10.65 3.78
N ALA A 84 6.02 -9.52 3.12
CA ALA A 84 5.25 -8.29 3.33
C ALA A 84 5.28 -7.73 4.77
N PHE A 85 6.09 -8.29 5.69
CA PHE A 85 6.04 -7.99 7.13
C PHE A 85 6.99 -6.86 7.54
N GLY A 86 6.98 -5.77 6.78
CA GLY A 86 7.72 -4.54 7.08
C GLY A 86 7.38 -3.41 6.13
N ILE A 87 7.95 -2.23 6.39
CA ILE A 87 7.53 -0.97 5.75
C ILE A 87 8.66 -0.21 5.05
N THR A 88 9.83 -0.84 4.91
CA THR A 88 11.01 -0.19 4.30
C THR A 88 11.34 -0.71 2.91
N SER A 89 10.96 -1.95 2.61
CA SER A 89 11.49 -2.73 1.47
C SER A 89 13.02 -2.88 1.45
N ASN A 90 13.65 -2.81 2.63
CA ASN A 90 15.01 -3.29 2.84
C ASN A 90 14.96 -4.82 2.98
N ASN A 91 15.20 -5.52 1.89
CA ASN A 91 15.14 -6.98 1.85
C ASN A 91 16.56 -7.57 1.99
N PRO A 92 16.83 -8.45 2.98
CA PRO A 92 18.17 -9.02 3.17
C PRO A 92 18.56 -10.03 2.09
N HIS A 93 17.59 -10.61 1.38
CA HIS A 93 17.80 -11.66 0.39
C HIS A 93 17.90 -11.12 -1.03
N HIS A 94 17.09 -10.11 -1.35
CA HIS A 94 17.02 -9.49 -2.68
C HIS A 94 17.66 -8.09 -2.74
N GLY A 95 18.21 -7.60 -1.64
CA GLY A 95 18.75 -6.25 -1.50
C GLY A 95 17.67 -5.18 -1.31
N PRO A 96 18.05 -3.97 -0.85
CA PRO A 96 17.10 -2.89 -0.62
C PRO A 96 16.57 -2.34 -1.94
N VAL A 97 15.28 -1.99 -1.95
CA VAL A 97 14.71 -1.13 -3.00
C VAL A 97 15.07 0.32 -2.68
N ARG A 98 15.39 1.12 -3.70
CA ARG A 98 15.74 2.54 -3.52
C ARG A 98 14.61 3.45 -3.97
N ASN A 99 14.42 4.57 -3.26
CA ASN A 99 13.43 5.57 -3.60
C ASN A 99 13.84 6.33 -4.88
N PRO A 100 12.98 6.44 -5.92
CA PRO A 100 13.31 7.18 -7.13
C PRO A 100 13.56 8.69 -6.91
N ALA A 101 12.99 9.28 -5.86
CA ALA A 101 13.22 10.70 -5.53
C ALA A 101 14.57 10.95 -4.87
N ASP A 102 15.13 9.95 -4.17
CA ASP A 102 16.44 9.99 -3.52
C ASP A 102 16.93 8.55 -3.28
N PRO A 103 17.91 8.06 -4.08
CA PRO A 103 18.35 6.66 -4.01
C PRO A 103 18.99 6.22 -2.68
N ASP A 104 19.31 7.14 -1.76
CA ASP A 104 19.81 6.82 -0.42
C ASP A 104 18.67 6.60 0.60
N ARG A 105 17.42 6.77 0.17
CA ARG A 105 16.22 6.66 1.02
C ARG A 105 15.37 5.45 0.68
N ILE A 106 14.61 5.00 1.67
CA ILE A 106 13.66 3.91 1.48
C ILE A 106 12.47 4.38 0.61
N PRO A 107 11.95 3.53 -0.28
CA PRO A 107 10.71 3.82 -0.99
C PRO A 107 9.47 3.64 -0.09
N GLY A 108 9.64 3.18 1.15
CA GLY A 108 8.55 2.63 1.94
C GLY A 108 8.27 1.18 1.59
N GLY A 109 7.19 0.61 2.15
CA GLY A 109 6.93 -0.80 1.96
C GLY A 109 5.65 -1.31 2.61
N SER A 110 5.33 -2.59 2.41
CA SER A 110 6.18 -3.59 1.75
C SER A 110 6.16 -3.56 0.22
N SER A 111 5.28 -2.79 -0.43
CA SER A 111 5.20 -2.70 -1.90
C SER A 111 6.17 -1.66 -2.50
N GLY A 112 7.39 -1.55 -1.97
CA GLY A 112 8.35 -0.52 -2.39
C GLY A 112 8.80 -0.66 -3.83
N GLY A 113 9.04 -1.87 -4.32
CA GLY A 113 9.40 -2.11 -5.72
C GLY A 113 8.27 -1.72 -6.67
N SER A 114 7.01 -1.97 -6.30
CA SER A 114 5.84 -1.54 -7.08
C SER A 114 5.77 -0.01 -7.20
N ALA A 115 5.96 0.73 -6.10
CA ALA A 115 5.96 2.21 -6.16
C ALA A 115 7.16 2.74 -6.97
N ALA A 116 8.35 2.18 -6.75
CA ALA A 116 9.56 2.59 -7.46
C ALA A 116 9.42 2.36 -8.98
N ALA A 117 8.85 1.22 -9.40
CA ALA A 117 8.61 0.91 -10.81
C ALA A 117 7.65 1.92 -11.46
N VAL A 118 6.56 2.28 -10.78
CA VAL A 118 5.59 3.26 -11.28
C VAL A 118 6.23 4.64 -11.44
N VAL A 119 6.91 5.14 -10.40
CA VAL A 119 7.51 6.48 -10.42
C VAL A 119 8.66 6.58 -11.42
N ALA A 120 9.43 5.51 -11.61
CA ALA A 120 10.47 5.44 -12.64
C ALA A 120 9.92 5.19 -14.06
N GLY A 121 8.60 5.07 -14.23
CA GLY A 121 7.95 4.85 -15.53
C GLY A 121 8.27 3.50 -16.16
N MET A 122 8.62 2.49 -15.35
CA MET A 122 8.95 1.13 -15.76
C MET A 122 7.71 0.28 -16.07
N CYS A 123 6.52 0.76 -15.69
CA CYS A 123 5.22 0.17 -16.00
C CYS A 123 4.16 1.27 -16.10
N ASP A 124 2.98 0.95 -16.64
CA ASP A 124 1.84 1.88 -16.66
C ASP A 124 1.25 2.02 -15.23
N TRP A 125 1.22 0.93 -14.48
CA TRP A 125 0.83 0.86 -13.07
C TRP A 125 1.31 -0.47 -12.45
N ALA A 126 1.16 -0.65 -11.14
CA ALA A 126 1.62 -1.84 -10.44
C ALA A 126 0.60 -2.40 -9.44
N VAL A 127 0.60 -3.71 -9.24
CA VAL A 127 -0.14 -4.41 -8.18
C VAL A 127 0.68 -4.34 -6.88
N GLY A 128 0.01 -4.02 -5.77
CA GLY A 128 0.56 -4.09 -4.41
C GLY A 128 -0.40 -4.78 -3.43
N SER A 129 0.07 -4.94 -2.20
CA SER A 129 -0.76 -5.40 -1.07
C SER A 129 -0.64 -4.45 0.12
N ASP A 130 -1.69 -4.34 0.92
CA ASP A 130 -1.82 -3.42 2.04
C ASP A 130 -2.53 -4.07 3.24
N THR A 131 -1.75 -4.41 4.27
CA THR A 131 -2.22 -4.97 5.55
C THR A 131 -2.08 -3.98 6.72
N GLY A 132 -1.28 -2.94 6.50
CA GLY A 132 -0.92 -1.93 7.50
C GLY A 132 -0.49 -0.61 6.88
N GLY A 133 -0.76 -0.39 5.59
CA GLY A 133 -0.26 0.73 4.80
C GLY A 133 0.65 0.33 3.65
N SER A 134 0.80 -0.96 3.31
CA SER A 134 1.82 -1.39 2.36
C SER A 134 1.60 -1.00 0.89
N ILE A 135 0.47 -0.39 0.54
CA ILE A 135 0.28 0.37 -0.72
C ILE A 135 0.46 1.86 -0.46
N ARG A 136 -0.16 2.37 0.61
CA ARG A 136 -0.28 3.80 0.91
C ARG A 136 1.02 4.45 1.37
N ILE A 137 1.81 3.75 2.18
CA ILE A 137 3.14 4.19 2.63
C ILE A 137 4.06 4.37 1.42
N PRO A 138 4.32 3.36 0.57
CA PRO A 138 5.22 3.55 -0.54
C PRO A 138 4.68 4.52 -1.60
N ALA A 139 3.36 4.61 -1.80
CA ALA A 139 2.76 5.66 -2.63
C ALA A 139 3.10 7.07 -2.10
N GLY A 140 2.90 7.30 -0.80
CA GLY A 140 3.18 8.58 -0.16
C GLY A 140 4.66 8.97 -0.13
N LEU A 141 5.55 7.99 0.09
CA LEU A 141 7.00 8.23 0.17
C LEU A 141 7.69 8.34 -1.19
N CYS A 142 7.16 7.69 -2.23
CA CYS A 142 7.70 7.77 -3.60
C CYS A 142 7.03 8.86 -4.44
N GLY A 143 5.83 9.33 -4.06
CA GLY A 143 5.11 10.35 -4.79
C GLY A 143 4.30 9.82 -5.98
N CYS A 144 3.67 8.66 -5.84
CA CYS A 144 2.66 8.16 -6.76
C CYS A 144 1.29 8.01 -6.08
N VAL A 145 0.28 7.63 -6.84
CA VAL A 145 -1.06 7.31 -6.31
C VAL A 145 -1.10 5.86 -5.88
N GLY A 146 -1.75 5.56 -4.75
CA GLY A 146 -2.01 4.20 -4.29
C GLY A 146 -3.43 4.05 -3.76
N ILE A 147 -4.13 2.98 -4.13
CA ILE A 147 -5.48 2.68 -3.63
C ILE A 147 -5.45 1.41 -2.78
N LYS A 148 -5.84 1.54 -1.51
CA LYS A 148 -6.29 0.41 -0.70
C LYS A 148 -7.81 0.35 -0.80
N PRO A 149 -8.39 -0.59 -1.57
CA PRO A 149 -9.84 -0.68 -1.67
C PRO A 149 -10.49 -1.11 -0.36
N THR A 150 -11.82 -1.12 -0.34
CA THR A 150 -12.59 -1.75 0.75
C THR A 150 -12.10 -3.18 1.00
N LEU A 151 -11.96 -3.55 2.27
CA LEU A 151 -11.51 -4.89 2.66
C LEU A 151 -12.43 -5.96 2.02
N GLY A 152 -11.82 -6.92 1.33
CA GLY A 152 -12.53 -8.00 0.64
C GLY A 152 -13.00 -7.67 -0.79
N MET A 153 -12.79 -6.46 -1.29
CA MET A 153 -13.21 -6.08 -2.65
C MET A 153 -12.44 -6.81 -3.77
N VAL A 154 -11.13 -6.99 -3.60
CA VAL A 154 -10.28 -7.73 -4.55
C VAL A 154 -9.91 -9.08 -3.94
N SER A 155 -10.09 -10.16 -4.71
CA SER A 155 -9.75 -11.52 -4.26
C SER A 155 -8.26 -11.63 -3.92
N THR A 156 -7.95 -12.30 -2.81
CA THR A 156 -6.60 -12.66 -2.36
C THR A 156 -6.25 -14.12 -2.69
N GLU A 157 -7.06 -14.82 -3.48
CA GLU A 157 -6.76 -16.18 -3.92
C GLU A 157 -5.57 -16.19 -4.91
N GLY A 158 -4.58 -17.05 -4.65
CA GLY A 158 -3.28 -17.06 -5.34
C GLY A 158 -2.32 -15.96 -4.88
N VAL A 159 -2.57 -15.36 -3.71
CA VAL A 159 -1.67 -14.40 -3.06
C VAL A 159 -1.11 -15.03 -1.80
N PHE A 160 0.22 -14.97 -1.61
CA PHE A 160 0.85 -15.39 -0.36
C PHE A 160 0.43 -14.42 0.76
N PRO A 161 -0.23 -14.90 1.82
CA PRO A 161 -0.85 -14.03 2.82
C PRO A 161 0.18 -13.50 3.83
N LEU A 162 -0.15 -12.39 4.50
CA LEU A 162 0.46 -11.95 5.74
C LEU A 162 -0.54 -12.05 6.90
N SER A 163 -1.72 -11.48 6.72
CA SER A 163 -2.84 -11.54 7.67
C SER A 163 -4.14 -11.59 6.89
N ARG A 164 -4.76 -12.77 6.81
CA ARG A 164 -5.92 -13.03 5.97
C ARG A 164 -7.11 -12.14 6.30
N SER A 165 -7.22 -11.67 7.55
CA SER A 165 -8.30 -10.79 7.97
C SER A 165 -8.06 -9.30 7.71
N LEU A 166 -6.86 -8.92 7.27
CA LEU A 166 -6.47 -7.52 7.04
C LEU A 166 -5.92 -7.27 5.62
N ASP A 167 -5.46 -8.31 4.92
CA ASP A 167 -4.82 -8.22 3.62
C ASP A 167 -5.78 -7.69 2.56
N THR A 168 -5.37 -6.60 1.91
CA THR A 168 -6.08 -6.01 0.77
C THR A 168 -5.13 -5.88 -0.42
N MET A 169 -5.60 -6.19 -1.62
CA MET A 169 -4.86 -5.99 -2.88
C MET A 169 -5.33 -4.71 -3.56
N GLY A 170 -4.40 -3.95 -4.13
CA GLY A 170 -4.75 -2.71 -4.83
C GLY A 170 -3.64 -2.14 -5.69
N PRO A 171 -3.95 -1.14 -6.53
CA PRO A 171 -3.01 -0.58 -7.49
C PRO A 171 -2.16 0.56 -6.92
N LEU A 172 -0.95 0.70 -7.47
CA LEU A 172 -0.15 1.92 -7.47
C LEU A 172 -0.05 2.43 -8.90
N ALA A 173 -0.25 3.73 -9.13
CA ALA A 173 -0.34 4.32 -10.47
C ALA A 173 0.17 5.78 -10.49
N PRO A 174 0.45 6.36 -11.66
CA PRO A 174 0.92 7.75 -11.76
C PRO A 174 -0.15 8.79 -11.40
N ASP A 175 -1.44 8.45 -11.50
CA ASP A 175 -2.55 9.35 -11.24
C ASP A 175 -3.81 8.58 -10.76
N VAL A 176 -4.78 9.32 -10.22
CA VAL A 176 -6.01 8.75 -9.63
C VAL A 176 -6.87 8.00 -10.65
N ARG A 177 -7.01 8.52 -11.88
CA ARG A 177 -7.87 7.87 -12.90
C ARG A 177 -7.27 6.55 -13.37
N THR A 178 -5.94 6.50 -13.52
CA THR A 178 -5.20 5.27 -13.85
C THR A 178 -5.30 4.27 -12.70
N ALA A 179 -5.14 4.72 -11.44
CA ALA A 179 -5.30 3.84 -10.28
C ALA A 179 -6.72 3.27 -10.17
N ALA A 180 -7.75 4.10 -10.35
CA ALA A 180 -9.14 3.65 -10.32
C ALA A 180 -9.46 2.66 -11.44
N ARG A 181 -8.95 2.90 -12.66
CA ARG A 181 -9.08 1.95 -13.78
C ARG A 181 -8.38 0.63 -13.49
N ALA A 182 -7.19 0.68 -12.90
CA ALA A 182 -6.48 -0.52 -12.47
C ALA A 182 -7.28 -1.31 -11.43
N LEU A 183 -7.91 -0.64 -10.46
CA LEU A 183 -8.77 -1.30 -9.48
C LEU A 183 -10.00 -1.96 -10.11
N GLU A 184 -10.66 -1.33 -11.09
CA GLU A 184 -11.75 -1.97 -11.86
C GLU A 184 -11.28 -3.26 -12.51
N MET A 185 -10.13 -3.22 -13.20
CA MET A 185 -9.56 -4.40 -13.86
C MET A 185 -9.15 -5.49 -12.86
N MET A 186 -8.63 -5.12 -11.69
CA MET A 186 -8.23 -6.09 -10.64
C MET A 186 -9.41 -6.75 -9.96
N SER A 187 -10.51 -6.00 -9.76
CA SER A 187 -11.71 -6.47 -9.04
C SER A 187 -12.74 -7.13 -9.97
N GLY A 188 -12.67 -6.87 -11.28
CA GLY A 188 -13.74 -7.23 -12.21
C GLY A 188 -15.02 -6.41 -12.05
N LEU A 189 -14.96 -5.31 -11.28
CA LEU A 189 -16.09 -4.41 -11.01
C LEU A 189 -15.99 -3.15 -11.90
N GLY A 190 -17.13 -2.56 -12.24
CA GLY A 190 -17.19 -1.30 -12.98
C GLY A 190 -17.72 -0.14 -12.14
N GLY A 191 -17.45 1.09 -12.59
CA GLY A 191 -17.97 2.32 -11.97
C GLY A 191 -17.08 2.92 -10.90
N LEU A 192 -15.80 2.54 -10.85
CA LEU A 192 -14.81 3.09 -9.92
C LEU A 192 -14.03 4.25 -10.52
N VAL A 193 -13.92 4.31 -11.85
CA VAL A 193 -13.21 5.40 -12.53
C VAL A 193 -14.02 6.69 -12.36
N PRO A 194 -13.42 7.74 -11.76
CA PRO A 194 -14.11 9.01 -11.59
C PRO A 194 -14.62 9.54 -12.93
N GLY A 195 -15.88 9.96 -12.96
CA GLY A 195 -16.52 10.57 -14.12
C GLY A 195 -16.32 12.08 -14.14
N GLU A 196 -17.44 12.79 -14.35
CA GLU A 196 -17.54 14.24 -14.13
C GLU A 196 -17.52 14.52 -12.62
N LEU A 197 -16.63 15.41 -12.19
CA LEU A 197 -16.44 15.73 -10.78
C LEU A 197 -17.47 16.77 -10.32
N ARG A 198 -17.92 16.65 -9.08
CA ARG A 198 -18.72 17.69 -8.41
C ARG A 198 -17.83 18.91 -8.18
N GLY A 199 -18.45 20.10 -8.16
CA GLY A 199 -17.73 21.35 -7.92
C GLY A 199 -17.10 21.46 -6.51
N SER A 200 -17.58 20.68 -5.54
CA SER A 200 -17.07 20.66 -4.16
C SER A 200 -17.45 19.38 -3.43
N TYR A 201 -16.64 19.01 -2.43
CA TYR A 201 -16.87 17.88 -1.52
C TYR A 201 -16.70 18.32 -0.06
N SER A 202 -17.43 17.68 0.85
CA SER A 202 -17.30 17.83 2.30
C SER A 202 -16.12 16.99 2.79
N VAL A 203 -14.96 17.62 2.94
CA VAL A 203 -13.75 16.98 3.46
C VAL A 203 -13.39 17.53 4.84
N ALA A 204 -12.97 16.62 5.74
CA ALA A 204 -12.62 16.94 7.12
C ALA A 204 -11.28 16.32 7.54
N MET A 205 -10.88 16.53 8.80
CA MET A 205 -9.75 15.83 9.41
C MET A 205 -10.11 15.34 10.82
N PRO A 206 -9.60 14.19 11.27
CA PRO A 206 -9.81 13.74 12.64
C PRO A 206 -9.07 14.65 13.64
N ALA A 207 -9.77 15.13 14.66
CA ALA A 207 -9.19 16.00 15.67
C ALA A 207 -8.11 15.26 16.48
N GLY A 208 -7.00 15.94 16.81
CA GLY A 208 -5.97 15.40 17.71
C GLY A 208 -5.03 14.34 17.12
N TRP A 209 -5.10 14.05 15.82
CA TRP A 209 -4.24 13.03 15.19
C TRP A 209 -2.82 13.50 14.84
N PHE A 210 -2.59 14.81 14.69
CA PHE A 210 -1.43 15.33 13.95
C PHE A 210 -0.32 15.91 14.85
N ASP A 211 0.12 15.13 15.85
CA ASP A 211 1.32 15.43 16.64
C ASP A 211 2.59 14.84 15.98
N ASP A 212 3.80 15.23 16.40
CA ASP A 212 5.10 14.63 15.96
C ASP A 212 5.22 14.36 14.44
N LEU A 213 4.92 15.38 13.62
CA LEU A 213 5.26 15.38 12.20
C LEU A 213 6.68 15.94 12.04
N ASP A 214 7.47 15.41 11.09
CA ASP A 214 8.71 16.10 10.69
C ASP A 214 8.40 17.42 9.98
N GLU A 215 9.44 18.23 9.75
CA GLU A 215 9.27 19.59 9.24
C GLU A 215 8.60 19.60 7.86
N GLU A 216 9.04 18.73 6.95
CA GLU A 216 8.51 18.59 5.60
C GLU A 216 7.05 18.13 5.59
N THR A 217 6.71 17.11 6.38
CA THR A 217 5.34 16.60 6.49
C THR A 217 4.44 17.61 7.16
N SER A 218 4.91 18.29 8.21
CA SER A 218 4.18 19.36 8.89
C SER A 218 3.86 20.52 7.95
N ARG A 219 4.85 20.94 7.13
CA ARG A 219 4.65 21.99 6.11
C ARG A 219 3.63 21.59 5.06
N ALA A 220 3.74 20.36 4.53
CA ALA A 220 2.79 19.83 3.55
C ALA A 220 1.39 19.70 4.13
N TRP A 221 1.28 19.16 5.35
CA TRP A 221 0.01 19.01 6.05
C TRP A 221 -0.63 20.37 6.33
N GLY A 222 0.13 21.38 6.75
CA GLY A 222 -0.38 22.74 6.95
C GLY A 222 -1.01 23.35 5.69
N GLN A 223 -0.44 23.09 4.51
CA GLN A 223 -1.01 23.54 3.23
C GLN A 223 -2.30 22.81 2.87
N VAL A 224 -2.46 21.55 3.28
CA VAL A 224 -3.67 20.76 2.99
C VAL A 224 -4.76 21.05 4.02
N ALA A 225 -4.39 21.11 5.30
CA ALA A 225 -5.30 21.17 6.44
C ALA A 225 -5.88 22.55 6.74
N HIS A 226 -5.32 23.64 6.19
CA HIS A 226 -5.72 25.01 6.54
C HIS A 226 -7.22 25.33 6.42
N ASN A 227 -7.96 24.62 5.56
CA ASN A 227 -9.40 24.77 5.39
C ASN A 227 -10.21 23.54 5.83
N LEU A 228 -9.57 22.53 6.43
CA LEU A 228 -10.27 21.32 6.87
C LEU A 228 -10.89 21.55 8.24
N ARG A 229 -12.17 21.20 8.35
CA ARG A 229 -12.87 21.19 9.64
C ARG A 229 -12.40 19.97 10.46
N PRO A 230 -11.95 20.15 11.71
CA PRO A 230 -11.73 19.01 12.60
C PRO A 230 -13.08 18.37 12.99
N ILE A 231 -13.12 17.05 13.03
CA ILE A 231 -14.28 16.26 13.50
C ILE A 231 -13.87 15.35 14.65
N ASP A 232 -14.86 14.98 15.48
CA ASP A 232 -14.69 13.92 16.46
C ASP A 232 -14.47 12.59 15.74
N PHE A 233 -13.47 11.84 16.17
CA PHE A 233 -13.04 10.61 15.52
C PHE A 233 -12.23 9.78 16.52
N PRO A 234 -12.34 8.44 16.52
CA PRO A 234 -11.56 7.62 17.44
C PRO A 234 -10.05 7.87 17.29
N GLY A 235 -9.30 7.72 18.39
CA GLY A 235 -7.86 7.99 18.36
C GLY A 235 -7.11 7.02 17.44
N TRP A 236 -6.12 7.50 16.67
CA TRP A 236 -5.35 6.65 15.76
C TRP A 236 -4.71 5.45 16.47
N LYS A 237 -4.30 5.61 17.73
CA LYS A 237 -3.69 4.56 18.54
C LYS A 237 -4.72 3.50 18.93
N GLU A 238 -5.86 3.94 19.44
CA GLU A 238 -7.00 3.07 19.77
C GLU A 238 -7.45 2.25 18.54
N LEU A 239 -7.55 2.89 17.37
CA LEU A 239 -7.90 2.20 16.12
C LEU A 239 -6.82 1.25 15.60
N GLY A 240 -5.55 1.59 15.80
CA GLY A 240 -4.43 0.84 15.25
C GLY A 240 -4.01 -0.39 16.06
N GLU A 241 -4.26 -0.38 17.38
CA GLU A 241 -3.82 -1.43 18.30
C GLU A 241 -4.41 -2.81 18.00
N PRO A 242 -5.74 -2.97 17.81
CA PRO A 242 -6.33 -4.27 17.48
C PRO A 242 -5.75 -4.88 16.20
N GLY A 243 -5.51 -4.04 15.18
CA GLY A 243 -4.87 -4.46 13.93
C GLY A 243 -3.45 -4.98 14.11
N SER A 244 -2.71 -4.44 15.08
CA SER A 244 -1.38 -4.93 15.40
C SER A 244 -1.46 -6.30 16.05
N VAL A 245 -2.37 -6.51 17.00
CA VAL A 245 -2.57 -7.83 17.64
C VAL A 245 -2.97 -8.88 16.61
N ILE A 246 -3.97 -8.58 15.78
CA ILE A 246 -4.47 -9.48 14.72
C ILE A 246 -3.36 -9.85 13.75
N LEU A 247 -2.65 -8.85 13.21
CA LEU A 247 -1.55 -9.06 12.25
C LEU A 247 -0.47 -9.98 12.83
N TYR A 248 -0.03 -9.70 14.06
CA TYR A 248 1.07 -10.44 14.68
C TYR A 248 0.67 -11.89 14.94
N ALA A 249 -0.53 -12.13 15.49
CA ALA A 249 -1.03 -13.47 15.73
C ALA A 249 -1.14 -14.29 14.44
N GLU A 250 -1.77 -13.72 13.40
CA GLU A 250 -1.99 -14.43 12.13
C GLU A 250 -0.67 -14.71 11.39
N ALA A 251 0.22 -13.73 11.31
CA ALA A 251 1.52 -13.90 10.65
C ALA A 251 2.38 -14.94 11.38
N ALA A 252 2.43 -14.89 12.72
CA ALA A 252 3.17 -15.88 13.51
C ALA A 252 2.60 -17.29 13.33
N GLN A 253 1.28 -17.43 13.30
CA GLN A 253 0.64 -18.72 13.06
C GLN A 253 0.94 -19.26 11.64
N LEU A 254 0.93 -18.40 10.62
CA LEU A 254 1.27 -18.76 9.24
C LEU A 254 2.72 -19.28 9.10
N HIS A 255 3.65 -18.69 9.86
CA HIS A 255 5.07 -18.99 9.78
C HIS A 255 5.59 -19.90 10.90
N ARG A 256 4.73 -20.42 11.79
CA ARG A 256 5.11 -21.14 13.01
C ARG A 256 6.12 -22.27 12.77
N GLU A 257 5.86 -23.12 11.77
CA GLU A 257 6.77 -24.21 11.41
C GLU A 257 8.09 -23.69 10.81
N ARG A 258 8.01 -22.72 9.88
CA ARG A 258 9.20 -22.13 9.23
C ARG A 258 10.12 -21.46 10.24
N VAL A 259 9.57 -20.73 11.21
CA VAL A 259 10.32 -20.09 12.29
C VAL A 259 10.94 -21.14 13.22
N GLY A 260 10.24 -22.23 13.51
CA GLY A 260 10.76 -23.31 14.36
C GLY A 260 11.89 -24.12 13.71
N SER A 261 11.81 -24.34 12.39
CA SER A 261 12.77 -25.20 11.67
C SER A 261 13.92 -24.45 11.00
N HIS A 262 13.70 -23.20 10.56
CA HIS A 262 14.67 -22.42 9.78
C HIS A 262 14.72 -20.93 10.17
N PRO A 263 14.85 -20.58 11.46
CA PRO A 263 14.86 -19.18 11.90
C PRO A 263 16.01 -18.37 11.26
N GLU A 264 17.13 -19.01 10.91
CA GLU A 264 18.30 -18.39 10.29
C GLU A 264 18.05 -17.88 8.86
N LYS A 265 16.95 -18.31 8.22
CA LYS A 265 16.58 -17.90 6.86
C LYS A 265 15.66 -16.69 6.80
N PHE A 266 15.28 -16.12 7.94
CA PHE A 266 14.47 -14.91 8.02
C PHE A 266 15.34 -13.67 8.19
N GLY A 267 14.87 -12.53 7.68
CA GLY A 267 15.35 -11.22 8.08
C GLY A 267 15.20 -11.03 9.59
N LYS A 268 16.17 -10.36 10.22
CA LYS A 268 16.20 -10.18 11.68
C LYS A 268 14.96 -9.46 12.21
N ASP A 269 14.48 -8.46 11.48
CA ASP A 269 13.31 -7.66 11.82
C ASP A 269 12.01 -8.45 11.66
N VAL A 270 11.86 -9.22 10.58
CA VAL A 270 10.71 -10.11 10.39
C VAL A 270 10.68 -11.22 11.42
N LEU A 271 11.81 -11.87 11.69
CA LEU A 271 11.92 -12.89 12.74
C LEU A 271 11.49 -12.35 14.10
N ALA A 272 11.97 -11.15 14.48
CA ALA A 272 11.60 -10.50 15.74
C ALA A 272 10.10 -10.18 15.82
N ASN A 273 9.47 -9.79 14.70
CA ASN A 273 8.02 -9.57 14.67
C ASN A 273 7.24 -10.89 14.80
N LEU A 274 7.67 -11.95 14.12
CA LEU A 274 7.05 -13.27 14.22
C LEU A 274 7.17 -13.86 15.64
N GLN A 275 8.33 -13.68 16.29
CA GLN A 275 8.54 -14.11 17.68
C GLN A 275 7.58 -13.40 18.64
N ARG A 276 7.41 -12.07 18.52
CA ARG A 276 6.38 -11.33 19.28
C ARG A 276 4.97 -11.86 19.01
N GLY A 277 4.67 -12.23 17.77
CA GLY A 277 3.36 -12.78 17.42
C GLY A 277 3.08 -14.15 18.05
N LEU A 278 4.10 -14.95 18.34
CA LEU A 278 3.96 -16.21 19.07
C LEU A 278 3.61 -16.01 20.56
N GLU A 279 3.80 -14.81 21.09
CA GLU A 279 3.45 -14.44 22.47
C GLU A 279 1.99 -13.96 22.59
N VAL A 280 1.32 -13.65 21.47
CA VAL A 280 -0.07 -13.20 21.46
C VAL A 280 -0.98 -14.36 21.85
N THR A 281 -1.80 -14.17 22.88
CA THR A 281 -2.71 -15.22 23.35
C THR A 281 -3.99 -15.28 22.51
N ALA A 282 -4.70 -16.41 22.59
CA ALA A 282 -6.03 -16.52 22.00
C ALA A 282 -7.01 -15.49 22.59
N ALA A 283 -6.85 -15.12 23.87
CA ALA A 283 -7.70 -14.12 24.53
C ALA A 283 -7.45 -12.73 23.94
N ASP A 284 -6.18 -12.34 23.76
CA ASP A 284 -5.81 -11.06 23.12
C ASP A 284 -6.34 -10.99 21.70
N TYR A 285 -6.22 -12.09 20.95
CA TYR A 285 -6.71 -12.16 19.57
C TYR A 285 -8.23 -12.03 19.51
N LEU A 286 -8.98 -12.75 20.33
CA LEU A 286 -10.45 -12.64 20.39
C LEU A 286 -10.89 -11.24 20.81
N GLN A 287 -10.24 -10.64 21.82
CA GLN A 287 -10.53 -9.27 22.25
C GLN A 287 -10.28 -8.26 21.12
N ALA A 288 -9.19 -8.42 20.36
CA ALA A 288 -8.90 -7.55 19.22
C ALA A 288 -9.94 -7.67 18.10
N LEU A 289 -10.55 -8.83 17.91
CA LEU A 289 -11.65 -9.01 16.94
C LEU A 289 -12.93 -8.30 17.41
N GLU A 290 -13.26 -8.37 18.70
CA GLU A 290 -14.40 -7.64 19.29
C GLU A 290 -14.19 -6.13 19.23
N ASP A 291 -12.97 -5.66 19.55
CA ASP A 291 -12.61 -4.24 19.45
C ASP A 291 -12.70 -3.73 18.02
N ARG A 292 -12.26 -4.53 17.04
CA ARG A 292 -12.40 -4.19 15.62
C ARG A 292 -13.86 -3.95 15.23
N GLU A 293 -14.78 -4.81 15.67
CA GLU A 293 -16.21 -4.65 15.36
C GLU A 293 -16.75 -3.33 15.93
N ARG A 294 -16.55 -3.12 17.24
CA ARG A 294 -16.96 -1.88 17.94
C ARG A 294 -16.37 -0.62 17.30
N LEU A 295 -15.08 -0.64 16.96
CA LEU A 295 -14.39 0.51 16.37
C LEU A 295 -14.81 0.75 14.92
N SER A 296 -15.22 -0.29 14.20
CA SER A 296 -15.75 -0.14 12.83
C SER A 296 -17.04 0.67 12.86
N ASP A 297 -17.95 0.39 13.80
CA ASP A 297 -19.19 1.16 13.97
C ASP A 297 -18.90 2.64 14.30
N GLN A 298 -17.93 2.89 15.19
CA GLN A 298 -17.54 4.27 15.56
C GLN A 298 -16.92 5.04 14.39
N VAL A 299 -16.11 4.38 13.56
CA VAL A 299 -15.54 5.01 12.36
C VAL A 299 -16.64 5.35 11.35
N GLU A 300 -17.60 4.44 11.12
CA GLU A 300 -18.72 4.71 10.21
C GLU A 300 -19.62 5.84 10.71
N GLU A 301 -19.88 5.91 12.03
CA GLU A 301 -20.60 7.02 12.64
C GLU A 301 -19.86 8.35 12.45
N ALA A 302 -18.55 8.37 12.70
CA ALA A 302 -17.74 9.58 12.55
C ALA A 302 -17.65 10.08 11.10
N LEU A 303 -17.69 9.16 10.11
CA LEU A 303 -17.67 9.49 8.69
C LEU A 303 -19.04 9.88 8.12
N ALA A 304 -20.16 9.61 8.81
CA ALA A 304 -21.50 9.76 8.27
C ALA A 304 -21.86 11.17 7.74
N GLY A 305 -21.18 12.22 8.23
CA GLY A 305 -21.43 13.62 7.87
C GLY A 305 -20.47 14.24 6.86
N VAL A 306 -19.54 13.48 6.29
CA VAL A 306 -18.50 13.97 5.37
C VAL A 306 -18.34 13.00 4.19
N ASP A 307 -17.91 13.50 3.03
CA ASP A 307 -17.60 12.64 1.87
C ASP A 307 -16.27 11.89 2.11
N ALA A 308 -15.32 12.51 2.81
CA ALA A 308 -14.07 11.88 3.22
C ALA A 308 -13.38 12.64 4.38
N ILE A 309 -12.48 11.95 5.07
CA ILE A 309 -11.45 12.60 5.89
C ILE A 309 -10.10 12.57 5.16
N LEU A 310 -9.28 13.57 5.45
CA LEU A 310 -7.89 13.64 5.00
C LEU A 310 -6.95 13.42 6.18
N VAL A 311 -5.89 12.66 5.96
CA VAL A 311 -4.76 12.48 6.89
C VAL A 311 -3.45 12.34 6.11
N PRO A 312 -2.28 12.69 6.66
CA PRO A 312 -1.01 12.30 6.03
C PRO A 312 -0.89 10.78 5.88
N ALA A 313 -0.23 10.31 4.83
CA ALA A 313 0.07 8.89 4.64
C ALA A 313 1.11 8.39 5.66
N THR A 314 2.11 9.24 5.93
CA THR A 314 3.18 8.99 6.89
C THR A 314 3.44 10.29 7.67
N PRO A 315 3.98 10.21 8.89
CA PRO A 315 4.33 11.40 9.66
C PRO A 315 5.68 12.02 9.30
N ARG A 316 6.44 11.32 8.45
CA ARG A 316 7.77 11.69 8.04
C ARG A 316 7.91 11.45 6.53
N VAL A 317 8.75 12.24 5.88
CA VAL A 317 9.25 11.94 4.53
C VAL A 317 10.14 10.69 4.56
N ALA A 318 10.50 10.18 3.39
CA ALA A 318 11.24 8.92 3.25
C ALA A 318 12.52 8.92 4.11
N PRO A 319 12.65 8.05 5.12
CA PRO A 319 13.90 7.91 5.89
C PRO A 319 15.07 7.43 5.02
N ARG A 320 16.31 7.63 5.49
CA ARG A 320 17.49 7.02 4.84
C ARG A 320 17.47 5.50 5.01
N ILE A 321 18.05 4.77 4.05
CA ILE A 321 18.12 3.30 4.08
C ILE A 321 18.88 2.80 5.32
N ASP A 322 19.98 3.46 5.66
CA ASP A 322 20.88 3.14 6.78
C ASP A 322 20.34 3.53 8.17
N ASP A 323 19.29 4.37 8.22
CA ASP A 323 18.67 4.87 9.45
C ASP A 323 17.15 4.60 9.43
N SER A 324 16.79 3.36 9.09
CA SER A 324 15.39 2.92 8.98
C SER A 324 15.00 1.85 10.01
N GLU A 325 15.89 1.52 10.94
CA GLU A 325 15.55 0.67 12.08
C GLU A 325 14.55 1.38 13.02
N GLY A 326 13.55 0.66 13.52
CA GLY A 326 12.60 1.21 14.48
C GLY A 326 11.59 2.23 13.91
N VAL A 327 11.64 2.59 12.62
CA VAL A 327 10.70 3.56 12.02
C VAL A 327 9.28 3.01 11.86
N ARG A 328 9.09 1.69 11.95
CA ARG A 328 7.81 1.02 11.67
C ARG A 328 6.62 1.53 12.49
N PRO A 329 6.66 1.60 13.84
CA PRO A 329 5.53 2.09 14.62
C PRO A 329 5.14 3.52 14.24
N VAL A 330 6.12 4.36 13.94
CA VAL A 330 5.93 5.76 13.54
C VAL A 330 5.29 5.83 12.16
N VAL A 331 5.84 5.14 11.16
CA VAL A 331 5.37 5.21 9.76
C VAL A 331 3.97 4.63 9.58
N THR A 332 3.57 3.61 10.34
CA THR A 332 2.25 2.97 10.19
C THR A 332 1.10 3.68 10.92
N ARG A 333 1.38 4.73 11.72
CA ARG A 333 0.39 5.27 12.67
C ARG A 333 -0.88 5.82 12.01
N PHE A 334 -0.77 6.35 10.78
CA PHE A 334 -1.91 6.89 10.04
C PHE A 334 -2.54 5.92 9.05
N THR A 335 -1.93 4.75 8.83
CA THR A 335 -2.44 3.78 7.84
C THR A 335 -3.15 2.60 8.47
N ARG A 336 -2.63 2.09 9.60
CA ARG A 336 -3.17 0.91 10.30
C ARG A 336 -4.66 1.03 10.64
N PRO A 337 -5.18 2.17 11.15
CA PRO A 337 -6.60 2.31 11.49
C PRO A 337 -7.54 1.79 10.40
N PHE A 338 -7.30 2.17 9.15
CA PHE A 338 -8.18 1.84 8.02
C PHE A 338 -7.96 0.44 7.44
N ASN A 339 -6.95 -0.31 7.91
CA ASN A 339 -6.90 -1.76 7.69
C ASN A 339 -7.77 -2.49 8.70
N VAL A 340 -7.83 -2.00 9.95
CA VAL A 340 -8.63 -2.60 11.03
C VAL A 340 -10.10 -2.52 10.68
N THR A 341 -10.58 -1.34 10.34
CA THR A 341 -11.99 -1.06 10.10
C THR A 341 -12.39 -1.16 8.61
N GLY A 342 -11.42 -1.40 7.72
CA GLY A 342 -11.65 -1.88 6.35
C GLY A 342 -11.98 -0.82 5.29
N GLN A 343 -12.06 0.47 5.64
CA GLN A 343 -12.44 1.57 4.73
C GLN A 343 -11.57 1.66 3.47
N PRO A 344 -12.12 2.06 2.32
CA PRO A 344 -11.33 2.38 1.14
C PRO A 344 -10.52 3.67 1.35
N VAL A 345 -9.29 3.68 0.82
CA VAL A 345 -8.34 4.78 0.97
C VAL A 345 -7.58 5.02 -0.33
N VAL A 346 -7.51 6.26 -0.78
CA VAL A 346 -6.65 6.70 -1.89
C VAL A 346 -5.56 7.60 -1.34
N THR A 347 -4.29 7.25 -1.56
CA THR A 347 -3.14 8.12 -1.26
C THR A 347 -2.75 8.89 -2.51
N ILE A 348 -2.67 10.21 -2.41
CA ILE A 348 -2.24 11.12 -3.49
C ILE A 348 -1.08 12.01 -3.03
N PRO A 349 -0.14 12.40 -3.92
CA PRO A 349 0.95 13.30 -3.56
C PRO A 349 0.46 14.71 -3.19
N ALA A 350 0.93 15.26 -2.08
CA ALA A 350 0.69 16.65 -1.68
C ALA A 350 1.33 17.64 -2.67
N PRO A 351 0.80 18.86 -2.83
CA PRO A 351 1.28 19.86 -3.79
C PRO A 351 2.60 20.55 -3.40
N VAL A 352 3.48 19.91 -2.64
CA VAL A 352 4.75 20.50 -2.14
C VAL A 352 5.96 20.21 -3.04
N ALA A 353 7.02 21.00 -2.89
CA ALA A 353 8.34 20.71 -3.46
C ALA A 353 9.21 19.95 -2.45
N GLY A 354 10.27 19.29 -2.94
CA GLY A 354 11.18 18.48 -2.13
C GLY A 354 10.80 16.99 -2.15
N LEU A 355 11.08 16.29 -1.04
CA LEU A 355 10.70 14.88 -0.92
C LEU A 355 9.17 14.72 -0.94
N PRO A 356 8.65 13.64 -1.56
CA PRO A 356 7.22 13.39 -1.60
C PRO A 356 6.59 13.27 -0.21
N VAL A 357 5.39 13.82 -0.06
CA VAL A 357 4.50 13.61 1.08
C VAL A 357 3.15 13.16 0.54
N GLY A 358 2.64 12.02 1.00
CA GLY A 358 1.32 11.52 0.62
C GLY A 358 0.21 12.02 1.54
N ILE A 359 -0.97 12.26 0.98
CA ILE A 359 -2.22 12.52 1.70
C ILE A 359 -3.19 11.39 1.40
N GLN A 360 -3.74 10.78 2.44
CA GLN A 360 -4.81 9.79 2.35
C GLN A 360 -6.17 10.49 2.30
N VAL A 361 -6.99 10.10 1.34
CA VAL A 361 -8.43 10.35 1.27
C VAL A 361 -9.11 9.08 1.75
N VAL A 362 -9.84 9.16 2.85
CA VAL A 362 -10.50 8.02 3.50
C VAL A 362 -11.99 8.25 3.50
N GLY A 363 -12.75 7.32 2.91
CA GLY A 363 -14.21 7.36 2.93
C GLY A 363 -14.80 6.21 3.73
N ARG A 364 -16.11 6.02 3.59
CA ARG A 364 -16.86 4.98 4.29
C ARG A 364 -16.66 3.61 3.65
N PHE A 365 -16.91 2.57 4.44
CA PHE A 365 -16.83 1.20 3.95
C PHE A 365 -17.72 0.99 2.69
N GLY A 366 -17.13 0.50 1.60
CA GLY A 366 -17.84 0.27 0.34
C GLY A 366 -18.00 1.49 -0.56
N GLU A 367 -17.51 2.67 -0.18
CA GLU A 367 -17.62 3.91 -0.99
C GLU A 367 -16.39 4.16 -1.89
N ASP A 368 -15.72 3.10 -2.38
CA ASP A 368 -14.49 3.19 -3.18
C ASP A 368 -14.57 4.19 -4.34
N ALA A 369 -15.71 4.21 -5.05
CA ALA A 369 -15.95 5.13 -6.16
C ALA A 369 -15.97 6.61 -5.71
N LEU A 370 -16.63 6.92 -4.59
CA LEU A 370 -16.67 8.27 -4.04
C LEU A 370 -15.28 8.70 -3.55
N VAL A 371 -14.53 7.81 -2.91
CA VAL A 371 -13.16 8.11 -2.46
C VAL A 371 -12.24 8.40 -3.65
N ALA A 372 -12.35 7.62 -4.73
CA ALA A 372 -11.63 7.89 -5.98
C ALA A 372 -12.04 9.24 -6.60
N GLU A 373 -13.34 9.58 -6.55
CA GLU A 373 -13.88 10.85 -7.04
C GLU A 373 -13.32 12.05 -6.27
N VAL A 374 -13.35 12.00 -4.92
CA VAL A 374 -12.79 13.03 -4.04
C VAL A 374 -11.28 13.17 -4.26
N ALA A 375 -10.56 12.06 -4.40
CA ALA A 375 -9.13 12.08 -4.66
C ALA A 375 -8.79 12.71 -6.02
N ALA A 376 -9.58 12.43 -7.07
CA ALA A 376 -9.40 13.04 -8.38
C ALA A 376 -9.66 14.56 -8.33
N TRP A 377 -10.69 15.00 -7.59
CA TRP A 377 -10.96 16.42 -7.36
C TRP A 377 -9.80 17.14 -6.65
N LEU A 378 -9.23 16.51 -5.61
CA LEU A 378 -8.04 17.05 -4.94
C LEU A 378 -6.83 17.10 -5.88
N GLU A 379 -6.58 16.03 -6.63
CA GLU A 379 -5.48 15.95 -7.59
C GLU A 379 -5.55 17.06 -8.65
N GLU A 380 -6.72 17.29 -9.24
CA GLU A 380 -6.95 18.36 -10.23
C GLU A 380 -6.79 19.75 -9.60
N THR A 381 -7.37 19.96 -8.41
CA THR A 381 -7.27 21.24 -7.68
C THR A 381 -5.82 21.59 -7.32
N TRP A 382 -5.04 20.61 -6.90
CA TRP A 382 -3.63 20.79 -6.50
C TRP A 382 -2.70 20.99 -7.70
N LYS A 383 -2.94 20.31 -8.82
CA LYS A 383 -2.22 20.54 -10.09
C LYS A 383 -2.45 21.96 -10.61
N ALA A 384 -3.70 22.46 -10.54
CA ALA A 384 -4.03 23.82 -10.97
C ALA A 384 -3.26 24.90 -10.17
N ARG A 385 -3.11 24.71 -8.85
CA ARG A 385 -2.37 25.64 -7.97
C ARG A 385 -0.86 25.68 -8.21
N ARG A 386 -0.28 24.66 -8.84
CA ARG A 386 1.15 24.64 -9.22
C ARG A 386 1.42 25.33 -10.56
N SER A 387 0.38 25.55 -11.37
CA SER A 387 0.49 26.04 -12.75
C SER A 387 0.15 27.53 -12.90
N GLY A 388 -0.37 28.17 -11.85
CA GLY A 388 -0.62 29.61 -11.75
C GLY A 388 0.11 30.18 -10.56
#